data_AF-A0A1F6A6B3-F1
#
_entry.id   AF-A0A1F6A6B3-F1
#
_cell.length_a   1.000
_cell.length_b   1.000
_cell.length_c   1.000
_cell.angle_alpha   90.00
_cell.angle_beta   90.00
_cell.angle_gamma   90.00
#
_symmetry.space_group_name_H-M   'P 1'
#
loop_
_entity.id
_entity.type
_entity.pdbx_description
1 polymer ?
#
loop_
_entity_poly.entity_id
_entity_poly.type
_entity_poly.pdbx_seq_one_letter_code
_entity_poly.pdbx_strand_id
1 'polypeptide(L)'
;YGTKTIPKVYKIFGAGNSFVTAAKMLVFGEVAIDMPAGPSEIFIIADETANPSYIAADLLADGEHGEDSACVLLTTSRQIAEETVKEITKQLRSLSTANRAQEAIKRYGLFAVVQSLDDAIAFTNSYAPEHLEIITKNPEKIVSQIQNAGSVFLGNWTTKSAGDYATGANHVLPTGGMAKMYPPLGVDAYGKWMQVQKCTREGLKNIKKTIETLAEAEQLPAHKNATSIRFNN
;
A
#
# COMPACT_ATOMS: atom_id res chain seq x y z
N TYR A 1 4.86 4.70 -24.94
CA TYR A 1 4.65 4.84 -26.40
C TYR A 1 4.47 6.28 -26.88
N GLY A 2 3.28 6.89 -26.85
CA GLY A 2 3.04 8.25 -27.41
C GLY A 2 2.51 8.23 -28.86
N THR A 3 1.72 9.22 -29.25
CA THR A 3 1.01 9.34 -30.55
C THR A 3 1.17 10.73 -31.16
N LYS A 4 0.52 11.00 -32.30
CA LYS A 4 0.49 12.33 -32.94
C LYS A 4 -0.11 13.42 -32.04
N THR A 5 -1.01 13.06 -31.13
CA THR A 5 -1.74 14.00 -30.27
C THR A 5 -1.45 13.82 -28.78
N ILE A 6 -0.88 12.67 -28.37
CA ILE A 6 -0.60 12.35 -26.97
C ILE A 6 0.92 12.17 -26.79
N PRO A 7 1.61 13.03 -26.01
CA PRO A 7 3.05 12.94 -25.84
C PRO A 7 3.47 11.65 -25.12
N LYS A 8 4.67 11.15 -25.42
CA LYS A 8 5.31 10.11 -24.61
C LYS A 8 5.63 10.67 -23.23
N VAL A 9 5.30 9.93 -22.18
CA VAL A 9 5.62 10.25 -20.79
C VAL A 9 6.70 9.32 -20.25
N TYR A 10 7.39 9.75 -19.18
CA TYR A 10 8.41 8.93 -18.52
C TYR A 10 7.84 7.96 -17.48
N LYS A 11 6.70 8.32 -16.87
CA LYS A 11 6.03 7.53 -15.84
C LYS A 11 4.51 7.68 -15.95
N ILE A 12 3.78 6.57 -15.75
CA ILE A 12 2.32 6.52 -15.73
C ILE A 12 1.85 6.30 -14.29
N PHE A 13 0.84 7.05 -13.86
CA PHE A 13 0.26 7.00 -12.52
C PHE A 13 -1.24 6.70 -12.60
N GLY A 14 -1.78 6.20 -11.50
CA GLY A 14 -3.21 6.04 -11.29
C GLY A 14 -3.63 4.59 -11.19
N ALA A 15 -4.66 4.37 -10.36
CA ALA A 15 -5.37 3.11 -10.28
C ALA A 15 -6.26 2.88 -11.51
N GLY A 16 -6.74 1.66 -11.67
CA GLY A 16 -7.68 1.30 -12.70
C GLY A 16 -8.11 -0.17 -12.57
N ASN A 17 -9.04 -0.57 -13.42
CA ASN A 17 -9.48 -1.96 -13.45
C ASN A 17 -8.34 -2.91 -13.90
N SER A 18 -8.63 -4.21 -13.88
CA SER A 18 -7.69 -5.26 -14.28
C SER A 18 -7.03 -5.05 -15.65
N PHE A 19 -7.73 -4.45 -16.63
CA PHE A 19 -7.16 -4.14 -17.94
C PHE A 19 -6.13 -3.00 -17.88
N VAL A 20 -6.42 -1.94 -17.13
CA VAL A 20 -5.49 -0.82 -16.93
C VAL A 20 -4.23 -1.31 -16.21
N THR A 21 -4.39 -2.14 -15.18
CA THR A 21 -3.26 -2.73 -14.45
C THR A 21 -2.43 -3.64 -15.34
N ALA A 22 -3.08 -4.54 -16.11
CA ALA A 22 -2.36 -5.39 -17.07
C ALA A 22 -1.61 -4.56 -18.12
N ALA A 23 -2.21 -3.49 -18.65
CA ALA A 23 -1.56 -2.59 -19.59
C ALA A 23 -0.35 -1.88 -18.97
N LYS A 24 -0.47 -1.36 -17.74
CA LYS A 24 0.66 -0.75 -16.98
C LYS A 24 1.81 -1.75 -16.81
N MET A 25 1.50 -2.98 -16.44
CA MET A 25 2.50 -4.05 -16.28
C MET A 25 3.21 -4.38 -17.59
N LEU A 26 2.49 -4.44 -18.71
CA LEU A 26 3.07 -4.74 -20.02
C LEU A 26 4.02 -3.66 -20.54
N VAL A 27 3.78 -2.39 -20.19
CA VAL A 27 4.61 -1.26 -20.64
C VAL A 27 5.75 -0.92 -19.68
N PHE A 28 5.79 -1.56 -18.51
CA PHE A 28 6.83 -1.37 -17.53
C PHE A 28 8.20 -1.74 -18.10
N GLY A 29 9.19 -0.86 -17.92
CA GLY A 29 10.54 -0.99 -18.48
C GLY A 29 10.76 -0.10 -19.71
N GLU A 30 9.73 0.15 -20.53
CA GLU A 30 9.78 1.22 -21.52
C GLU A 30 9.36 2.58 -20.91
N VAL A 31 8.37 2.54 -20.03
CA VAL A 31 7.97 3.65 -19.15
C VAL A 31 7.93 3.14 -17.72
N ALA A 32 8.18 4.02 -16.77
CA ALA A 32 7.95 3.67 -15.37
C ALA A 32 6.44 3.63 -15.08
N ILE A 33 6.06 2.88 -14.06
CA ILE A 33 4.72 2.95 -13.44
C ILE A 33 4.89 3.27 -11.96
N ASP A 34 3.87 3.81 -11.32
CA ASP A 34 3.81 3.98 -9.87
C ASP A 34 3.83 2.63 -9.14
N MET A 35 2.77 1.84 -9.28
CA MET A 35 2.62 0.52 -8.68
C MET A 35 1.53 -0.28 -9.42
N PRO A 36 1.54 -1.62 -9.34
CA PRO A 36 0.38 -2.42 -9.67
C PRO A 36 -0.77 -2.07 -8.71
N ALA A 37 -1.98 -1.89 -9.23
CA ALA A 37 -3.19 -1.72 -8.43
C ALA A 37 -4.16 -2.85 -8.78
N GLY A 38 -4.77 -3.47 -7.79
CA GLY A 38 -5.84 -4.45 -7.93
C GLY A 38 -7.18 -3.89 -7.48
N PRO A 39 -8.14 -4.77 -7.17
CA PRO A 39 -9.37 -4.38 -6.48
C PRO A 39 -9.08 -3.66 -5.16
N SER A 40 -10.02 -2.82 -4.71
CA SER A 40 -9.90 -2.11 -3.44
C SER A 40 -10.14 -3.02 -2.25
N GLU A 41 -9.52 -2.68 -1.12
CA GLU A 41 -9.57 -3.48 0.10
C GLU A 41 -9.71 -2.59 1.33
N ILE A 42 -10.66 -2.92 2.20
CA ILE A 42 -10.78 -2.35 3.55
C ILE A 42 -10.74 -3.45 4.61
N PHE A 43 -9.84 -3.25 5.58
CA PHE A 43 -9.72 -4.09 6.77
C PHE A 43 -10.05 -3.25 8.01
N ILE A 44 -10.89 -3.78 8.88
CA ILE A 44 -11.25 -3.14 10.15
C ILE A 44 -10.88 -4.07 11.30
N ILE A 45 -9.99 -3.64 12.18
CA ILE A 45 -9.73 -4.27 13.48
C ILE A 45 -10.61 -3.59 14.52
N ALA A 46 -11.49 -4.36 15.18
CA ALA A 46 -12.42 -3.82 16.17
C ALA A 46 -12.44 -4.61 17.48
N ASP A 47 -12.57 -3.91 18.61
CA ASP A 47 -12.84 -4.53 19.91
C ASP A 47 -14.30 -4.30 20.35
N GLU A 48 -14.65 -4.74 21.55
CA GLU A 48 -16.00 -4.61 22.10
C GLU A 48 -16.48 -3.16 22.30
N THR A 49 -15.60 -2.17 22.20
CA THR A 49 -15.95 -0.75 22.35
C THR A 49 -16.38 -0.09 21.05
N ALA A 50 -16.19 -0.78 19.92
CA ALA A 50 -16.54 -0.28 18.60
C ALA A 50 -18.06 -0.13 18.43
N ASN A 51 -18.48 0.79 17.55
CA ASN A 51 -19.88 0.93 17.18
C ASN A 51 -20.16 0.14 15.89
N PRO A 52 -21.03 -0.90 15.92
CA PRO A 52 -21.31 -1.73 14.76
C PRO A 52 -21.87 -0.97 13.55
N SER A 53 -22.57 0.15 13.79
CA SER A 53 -23.12 0.98 12.72
C SER A 53 -22.06 1.77 11.97
N TYR A 54 -20.95 2.13 12.63
CA TYR A 54 -19.80 2.79 11.99
C TYR A 54 -19.05 1.79 11.13
N ILE A 55 -18.68 0.64 11.71
CA ILE A 55 -18.04 -0.48 10.98
C ILE A 55 -18.85 -0.85 9.73
N ALA A 56 -20.18 -0.98 9.86
CA ALA A 56 -21.04 -1.30 8.71
C ALA A 56 -20.96 -0.23 7.62
N ALA A 57 -20.95 1.05 7.98
CA ALA A 57 -20.87 2.16 7.03
C ALA A 57 -19.51 2.16 6.30
N ASP A 58 -18.41 1.95 7.02
CA ASP A 58 -17.06 1.97 6.43
C ASP A 58 -16.83 0.76 5.50
N LEU A 59 -17.30 -0.44 5.89
CA LEU A 59 -17.27 -1.62 5.00
C LEU A 59 -18.11 -1.41 3.73
N LEU A 60 -19.28 -0.77 3.86
CA LEU A 60 -20.14 -0.47 2.71
C LEU A 60 -19.55 0.61 1.81
N ALA A 61 -18.87 1.60 2.37
CA ALA A 61 -18.19 2.66 1.63
C ALA A 61 -17.12 2.09 0.69
N ASP A 62 -16.38 1.07 1.11
CA ASP A 62 -15.42 0.42 0.21
C ASP A 62 -16.08 -0.59 -0.76
N GLY A 63 -17.08 -1.33 -0.27
CA GLY A 63 -17.85 -2.29 -1.08
C GLY A 63 -18.55 -1.65 -2.28
N GLU A 64 -18.89 -0.36 -2.23
CA GLU A 64 -19.49 0.33 -3.37
C GLU A 64 -18.49 0.77 -4.46
N HIS A 65 -17.18 0.57 -4.27
CA HIS A 65 -16.19 0.83 -5.34
C HIS A 65 -16.29 -0.19 -6.47
N GLY A 66 -16.39 -1.49 -6.14
CA GLY A 66 -16.44 -2.57 -7.13
C GLY A 66 -17.00 -3.86 -6.54
N GLU A 67 -17.56 -4.72 -7.39
CA GLU A 67 -18.03 -6.07 -6.99
C GLU A 67 -16.87 -7.00 -6.59
N ASP A 68 -15.63 -6.55 -6.83
CA ASP A 68 -14.37 -7.19 -6.48
C ASP A 68 -13.67 -6.58 -5.26
N SER A 69 -14.27 -5.57 -4.60
CA SER A 69 -13.73 -5.02 -3.35
C SER A 69 -13.75 -6.04 -2.21
N ALA A 70 -12.69 -6.10 -1.41
CA ALA A 70 -12.63 -6.92 -0.21
C ALA A 70 -13.06 -6.11 1.03
N CYS A 71 -14.01 -6.65 1.80
CA CYS A 71 -14.55 -5.99 2.99
C CYS A 71 -14.34 -6.89 4.21
N VAL A 72 -13.34 -6.58 5.03
CA VAL A 72 -12.90 -7.48 6.12
C VAL A 72 -13.06 -6.84 7.49
N LEU A 73 -13.75 -7.54 8.39
CA LEU A 73 -13.84 -7.23 9.81
C LEU A 73 -13.12 -8.32 10.62
N LEU A 74 -12.15 -7.91 11.42
CA LEU A 74 -11.48 -8.74 12.43
C LEU A 74 -11.85 -8.20 13.81
N THR A 75 -12.53 -8.99 14.63
CA THR A 75 -12.94 -8.52 15.96
C THR A 75 -12.80 -9.59 17.04
N THR A 76 -12.51 -9.16 18.27
CA THR A 76 -12.53 -10.03 19.45
C THR A 76 -13.95 -10.24 20.00
N SER A 77 -14.94 -9.49 19.50
CA SER A 77 -16.31 -9.52 20.00
C SER A 77 -17.28 -10.12 19.00
N ARG A 78 -17.86 -11.27 19.37
CA ARG A 78 -18.96 -11.89 18.59
C ARG A 78 -20.15 -10.95 18.44
N GLN A 79 -20.46 -10.18 19.49
CA GLN A 79 -21.58 -9.23 19.45
C GLN A 79 -21.35 -8.17 18.38
N ILE A 80 -20.15 -7.59 18.30
CA ILE A 80 -19.80 -6.61 17.27
C ILE A 80 -19.98 -7.20 15.87
N ALA A 81 -19.45 -8.40 15.62
CA ALA A 81 -19.60 -9.05 14.33
C ALA A 81 -21.08 -9.26 13.93
N GLU A 82 -21.89 -9.81 14.83
CA GLU A 82 -23.31 -10.08 14.56
C GLU A 82 -24.14 -8.79 14.39
N GLU A 83 -23.85 -7.75 15.17
CA GLU A 83 -24.53 -6.46 15.06
C GLU A 83 -24.12 -5.70 13.80
N THR A 84 -22.85 -5.79 13.38
CA THR A 84 -22.39 -5.19 12.12
C THR A 84 -23.13 -5.79 10.92
N VAL A 85 -23.34 -7.11 10.89
CA VAL A 85 -24.11 -7.77 9.80
C VAL A 85 -25.55 -7.26 9.74
N LYS A 86 -26.18 -7.01 10.89
CA LYS A 86 -27.53 -6.42 10.97
C LYS A 86 -27.54 -4.98 10.44
N GLU A 87 -26.56 -4.18 10.83
CA GLU A 87 -26.45 -2.79 10.36
C GLU A 87 -26.14 -2.71 8.86
N ILE A 88 -25.30 -3.60 8.31
CA ILE A 88 -25.07 -3.71 6.86
C ILE A 88 -26.39 -3.95 6.13
N THR A 89 -27.18 -4.94 6.59
CA THR A 89 -28.47 -5.28 5.98
C THR A 89 -29.46 -4.12 6.01
N LYS A 90 -29.40 -3.30 7.06
CA LYS A 90 -30.25 -2.11 7.24
C LYS A 90 -29.80 -0.97 6.34
N GLN A 91 -28.50 -0.65 6.33
CA GLN A 91 -27.93 0.47 5.57
C GLN A 91 -27.96 0.25 4.06
N LEU A 92 -27.77 -1.00 3.59
CA LEU A 92 -27.87 -1.34 2.16
C LEU A 92 -29.20 -0.89 1.54
N ARG A 93 -30.30 -0.88 2.29
CA ARG A 93 -31.64 -0.52 1.77
C ARG A 93 -31.75 0.94 1.30
N SER A 94 -30.88 1.82 1.80
CA SER A 94 -30.87 3.23 1.44
C SER A 94 -29.86 3.59 0.35
N LEU A 95 -28.98 2.67 -0.04
CA LEU A 95 -27.90 2.95 -0.98
C LEU A 95 -28.36 2.72 -2.43
N SER A 96 -28.12 3.69 -3.31
CA SER A 96 -28.31 3.51 -4.76
C SER A 96 -27.31 2.50 -5.35
N THR A 97 -26.18 2.31 -4.67
CA THR A 97 -25.07 1.39 -4.98
C THR A 97 -25.22 0.01 -4.33
N ALA A 98 -26.36 -0.28 -3.68
CA ALA A 98 -26.56 -1.48 -2.85
C ALA A 98 -26.18 -2.79 -3.54
N ASN A 99 -26.53 -2.97 -4.81
CA ASN A 99 -26.22 -4.21 -5.55
C ASN A 99 -24.72 -4.48 -5.62
N ARG A 100 -23.91 -3.43 -5.84
CA ARG A 100 -22.46 -3.55 -5.95
C ARG A 100 -21.83 -3.89 -4.61
N ALA A 101 -22.19 -3.13 -3.56
CA ALA A 101 -21.71 -3.38 -2.21
C ALA A 101 -22.13 -4.77 -1.68
N GLN A 102 -23.35 -5.21 -2.01
CA GLN A 102 -23.82 -6.54 -1.67
C GLN A 102 -23.01 -7.64 -2.37
N GLU A 103 -22.69 -7.48 -3.66
CA GLU A 103 -21.89 -8.48 -4.37
C GLU A 103 -20.44 -8.52 -3.88
N ALA A 104 -19.84 -7.36 -3.57
CA ALA A 104 -18.52 -7.27 -2.94
C ALA A 104 -18.47 -8.05 -1.62
N ILE A 105 -19.39 -7.76 -0.69
CA ILE A 105 -19.49 -8.45 0.61
C ILE A 105 -19.76 -9.95 0.43
N LYS A 106 -20.62 -10.32 -0.52
CA LYS A 106 -20.95 -11.73 -0.77
C LYS A 106 -19.76 -12.53 -1.30
N ARG A 107 -18.92 -11.93 -2.15
CA ARG A 107 -17.79 -12.63 -2.79
C ARG A 107 -16.50 -12.56 -1.97
N TYR A 108 -16.24 -11.42 -1.35
CA TYR A 108 -14.95 -11.10 -0.72
C TYR A 108 -15.10 -10.53 0.70
N GLY A 109 -16.30 -10.58 1.27
CA GLY A 109 -16.53 -10.21 2.67
C GLY A 109 -16.02 -11.28 3.64
N LEU A 110 -15.31 -10.86 4.69
CA LEU A 110 -14.87 -11.74 5.77
C LEU A 110 -15.13 -11.07 7.12
N PHE A 111 -15.93 -11.71 7.97
CA PHE A 111 -16.30 -11.20 9.29
C PHE A 111 -15.84 -12.21 10.32
N ALA A 112 -14.61 -12.06 10.80
CA ALA A 112 -13.94 -13.05 11.63
C ALA A 112 -13.90 -12.62 13.10
N VAL A 113 -14.39 -13.52 13.98
CA VAL A 113 -14.18 -13.39 15.42
C VAL A 113 -12.85 -14.06 15.78
N VAL A 114 -11.85 -13.26 16.14
CA VAL A 114 -10.50 -13.71 16.52
C VAL A 114 -10.38 -13.88 18.03
N GLN A 115 -9.39 -14.65 18.50
CA GLN A 115 -9.20 -14.90 19.93
C GLN A 115 -8.57 -13.71 20.65
N SER A 116 -7.75 -12.93 19.94
CA SER A 116 -7.06 -11.76 20.49
C SER A 116 -6.82 -10.68 19.44
N LEU A 117 -6.54 -9.46 19.89
CA LEU A 117 -6.09 -8.38 18.99
C LEU A 117 -4.72 -8.69 18.36
N ASP A 118 -3.88 -9.48 19.03
CA ASP A 118 -2.59 -9.91 18.50
C ASP A 118 -2.76 -10.82 17.28
N ASP A 119 -3.78 -11.70 17.28
CA ASP A 119 -4.14 -12.49 16.09
C ASP A 119 -4.62 -11.62 14.93
N ALA A 120 -5.42 -10.58 15.21
CA ALA A 120 -5.86 -9.62 14.20
C ALA A 120 -4.69 -8.82 13.60
N ILE A 121 -3.72 -8.42 14.43
CA ILE A 121 -2.48 -7.75 13.99
C ILE A 121 -1.65 -8.70 13.12
N ALA A 122 -1.44 -9.95 13.56
CA ALA A 122 -0.67 -10.93 12.81
C ALA A 122 -1.29 -11.23 11.44
N PHE A 123 -2.62 -11.39 11.38
CA PHE A 123 -3.34 -11.58 10.13
C PHE A 123 -3.21 -10.35 9.23
N THR A 124 -3.43 -9.16 9.77
CA THR A 124 -3.31 -7.88 9.03
C THR A 124 -1.92 -7.70 8.44
N ASN A 125 -0.86 -7.91 9.22
CA ASN A 125 0.52 -7.82 8.75
C ASN A 125 0.85 -8.87 7.67
N SER A 126 0.29 -10.07 7.79
CA SER A 126 0.44 -11.13 6.79
C SER A 126 -0.34 -10.81 5.51
N TYR A 127 -1.52 -10.20 5.61
CA TYR A 127 -2.36 -9.86 4.47
C TYR A 127 -1.85 -8.62 3.73
N ALA A 128 -1.49 -7.56 4.47
CA ALA A 128 -1.04 -6.25 4.01
C ALA A 128 -2.11 -5.49 3.20
N PRO A 129 -3.21 -5.05 3.86
CA PRO A 129 -4.36 -4.45 3.19
C PRO A 129 -4.05 -3.07 2.61
N GLU A 130 -4.83 -2.66 1.61
CA GLU A 130 -4.83 -1.29 1.08
C GLU A 130 -5.21 -0.27 2.17
N HIS A 131 -6.40 -0.42 2.77
CA HIS A 131 -6.87 0.42 3.86
C HIS A 131 -7.02 -0.39 5.16
N LEU A 132 -6.52 0.15 6.27
CA LEU A 132 -6.67 -0.45 7.60
C LEU A 132 -7.31 0.56 8.57
N GLU A 133 -8.49 0.25 9.08
CA GLU A 133 -9.09 0.96 10.19
C GLU A 133 -8.88 0.21 11.51
N ILE A 134 -8.56 0.94 12.57
CA ILE A 134 -8.36 0.42 13.92
C ILE A 134 -9.37 1.10 14.83
N ILE A 135 -10.48 0.41 15.09
CA ILE A 135 -11.60 0.88 15.90
C ILE A 135 -11.61 0.12 17.23
N THR A 136 -10.67 0.49 18.09
CA THR A 136 -10.49 -0.13 19.42
C THR A 136 -10.42 0.93 20.50
N LYS A 137 -10.42 0.52 21.77
CA LYS A 137 -10.24 1.41 22.91
C LYS A 137 -8.90 2.14 22.90
N ASN A 138 -7.83 1.52 22.40
CA ASN A 138 -6.46 2.06 22.38
C ASN A 138 -5.79 1.83 21.01
N PRO A 139 -6.24 2.52 19.95
CA PRO A 139 -5.78 2.28 18.58
C PRO A 139 -4.27 2.54 18.40
N GLU A 140 -3.69 3.45 19.18
CA GLU A 140 -2.27 3.80 19.15
C GLU A 140 -1.37 2.60 19.53
N LYS A 141 -1.84 1.75 20.46
CA LYS A 141 -1.11 0.54 20.84
C LYS A 141 -1.08 -0.47 19.69
N ILE A 142 -2.18 -0.56 18.94
CA ILE A 142 -2.32 -1.51 17.84
C ILE A 142 -1.49 -1.05 16.63
N VAL A 143 -1.61 0.22 16.23
CA VAL A 143 -0.87 0.74 15.05
C VAL A 143 0.65 0.65 15.23
N SER A 144 1.16 0.76 16.45
CA SER A 144 2.60 0.60 16.72
C SER A 144 3.17 -0.79 16.36
N GLN A 145 2.29 -1.78 16.16
CA GLN A 145 2.62 -3.16 15.79
C GLN A 145 2.27 -3.48 14.33
N ILE A 146 1.65 -2.54 13.60
CA ILE A 146 1.35 -2.70 12.18
C ILE A 146 2.62 -2.44 11.38
N GLN A 147 2.96 -3.41 10.54
CA GLN A 147 4.12 -3.39 9.65
C GLN A 147 3.72 -3.15 8.20
N ASN A 148 2.56 -3.69 7.78
CA ASN A 148 2.12 -3.64 6.39
C ASN A 148 0.66 -3.20 6.31
N ALA A 149 0.44 -1.99 5.79
CA ALA A 149 -0.85 -1.46 5.36
C ALA A 149 -0.58 -0.26 4.42
N GLY A 150 -1.45 -0.02 3.43
CA GLY A 150 -1.32 1.14 2.56
C GLY A 150 -1.57 2.44 3.35
N SER A 151 -2.79 2.60 3.86
CA SER A 151 -3.16 3.72 4.74
C SER A 151 -3.83 3.21 6.02
N VAL A 152 -3.52 3.85 7.15
CA VAL A 152 -4.06 3.46 8.46
C VAL A 152 -4.90 4.58 9.07
N PHE A 153 -6.06 4.20 9.59
CA PHE A 153 -7.10 5.07 10.10
C PHE A 153 -7.41 4.72 11.56
N LEU A 154 -7.32 5.70 12.47
CA LEU A 154 -7.37 5.44 13.92
C LEU A 154 -8.64 6.00 14.56
N GLY A 155 -9.40 5.11 15.21
CA GLY A 155 -10.57 5.45 16.03
C GLY A 155 -11.82 5.84 15.23
N ASN A 156 -12.90 6.07 15.98
CA ASN A 156 -14.27 6.23 15.45
C ASN A 156 -14.50 7.40 14.48
N TRP A 157 -13.59 8.37 14.40
CA TRP A 157 -13.79 9.62 13.67
C TRP A 157 -12.89 9.75 12.44
N THR A 158 -12.06 8.75 12.18
CA THR A 158 -11.09 8.74 11.09
C THR A 158 -11.55 7.72 10.07
N THR A 159 -12.56 8.07 9.25
CA THR A 159 -13.09 7.13 8.26
C THR A 159 -12.19 7.03 7.04
N LYS A 160 -12.24 5.91 6.33
CA LYS A 160 -11.63 5.75 5.00
C LYS A 160 -11.99 6.90 4.06
N SER A 161 -13.27 7.30 4.04
CA SER A 161 -13.76 8.44 3.26
C SER A 161 -13.04 9.76 3.57
N ALA A 162 -12.67 10.01 4.83
CA ALA A 162 -11.88 11.20 5.17
C ALA A 162 -10.48 11.13 4.51
N GLY A 163 -9.86 9.95 4.49
CA GLY A 163 -8.61 9.67 3.76
C GLY A 163 -8.72 9.92 2.27
N ASP A 164 -9.78 9.40 1.68
CA ASP A 164 -10.02 9.47 0.24
C ASP A 164 -10.14 10.90 -0.29
N TYR A 165 -10.61 11.83 0.55
CA TYR A 165 -11.02 13.14 0.07
C TYR A 165 -10.33 14.33 0.72
N ALA A 166 -10.11 14.35 2.04
CA ALA A 166 -9.93 15.63 2.75
C ALA A 166 -8.87 15.66 3.86
N THR A 167 -8.36 14.53 4.34
CA THR A 167 -7.29 14.53 5.36
C THR A 167 -5.96 15.06 4.82
N GLY A 168 -5.77 15.01 3.49
CA GLY A 168 -4.52 15.35 2.80
C GLY A 168 -3.62 14.14 2.52
N ALA A 169 -3.97 12.95 2.99
CA ALA A 169 -3.35 11.70 2.56
C ALA A 169 -3.65 11.41 1.08
N ASN A 170 -2.82 10.56 0.45
CA ASN A 170 -3.04 10.13 -0.93
C ASN A 170 -3.80 8.80 -0.95
N HIS A 171 -4.89 8.73 -1.71
CA HIS A 171 -5.71 7.52 -1.82
C HIS A 171 -5.24 6.54 -2.93
N VAL A 172 -4.16 6.84 -3.64
CA VAL A 172 -3.55 5.89 -4.57
C VAL A 172 -2.61 4.99 -3.77
N LEU A 173 -3.14 3.84 -3.40
CA LEU A 173 -2.51 2.91 -2.46
C LEU A 173 -2.21 1.56 -3.12
N PRO A 174 -1.24 0.80 -2.58
CA PRO A 174 -0.97 -0.56 -3.03
C PRO A 174 -2.06 -1.52 -2.55
N THR A 175 -2.54 -2.39 -3.44
CA THR A 175 -3.55 -3.42 -3.13
C THR A 175 -3.02 -4.83 -3.46
N GLY A 176 -3.74 -5.88 -3.10
CA GLY A 176 -3.38 -7.27 -3.38
C GLY A 176 -2.16 -7.74 -2.58
N GLY A 177 -2.00 -7.25 -1.35
CA GLY A 177 -0.85 -7.52 -0.48
C GLY A 177 0.44 -6.76 -0.84
N MET A 178 0.36 -5.84 -1.82
CA MET A 178 1.50 -5.05 -2.28
C MET A 178 1.99 -4.02 -1.27
N ALA A 179 1.23 -3.72 -0.22
CA ALA A 179 1.67 -2.87 0.89
C ALA A 179 2.91 -3.42 1.63
N LYS A 180 3.29 -4.69 1.38
CA LYS A 180 4.57 -5.27 1.86
C LYS A 180 5.81 -4.70 1.17
N MET A 181 5.66 -4.11 -0.02
CA MET A 181 6.78 -3.75 -0.88
C MET A 181 6.64 -2.40 -1.59
N TYR A 182 5.43 -1.85 -1.67
CA TYR A 182 5.16 -0.54 -2.25
C TYR A 182 4.64 0.42 -1.18
N PRO A 183 5.08 1.69 -1.18
CA PRO A 183 4.49 2.72 -0.36
C PRO A 183 3.21 3.28 -1.01
N PRO A 184 2.36 3.99 -0.24
CA PRO A 184 1.39 4.94 -0.80
C PRO A 184 2.02 5.89 -1.81
N LEU A 185 1.25 6.36 -2.78
CA LEU A 185 1.73 7.35 -3.72
C LEU A 185 2.11 8.66 -3.01
N GLY A 186 3.39 9.03 -3.10
CA GLY A 186 3.94 10.24 -2.50
C GLY A 186 4.69 11.11 -3.50
N VAL A 187 5.17 12.27 -3.04
CA VAL A 187 5.93 13.24 -3.87
C VAL A 187 7.20 12.61 -4.49
N ASP A 188 7.85 11.69 -3.77
CA ASP A 188 9.05 11.00 -4.24
C ASP A 188 8.79 10.17 -5.50
N ALA A 189 7.55 9.76 -5.75
CA ALA A 189 7.19 9.00 -6.93
C ALA A 189 7.29 9.83 -8.23
N TYR A 190 7.32 11.16 -8.14
CA TYR A 190 7.42 12.08 -9.28
C TYR A 190 8.87 12.51 -9.58
N GLY A 191 9.83 12.07 -8.77
CA GLY A 191 11.23 12.39 -8.91
C GLY A 191 12.11 11.17 -9.15
N LYS A 192 13.42 11.42 -9.21
CA LYS A 192 14.45 10.40 -9.12
C LYS A 192 15.64 10.96 -8.35
N TRP A 193 16.33 10.10 -7.63
CA TRP A 193 17.55 10.45 -6.92
C TRP A 193 18.75 10.34 -7.87
N MET A 194 19.62 11.35 -7.86
CA MET A 194 20.89 11.34 -8.59
C MET A 194 22.04 11.46 -7.59
N GLN A 195 22.96 10.50 -7.62
CA GLN A 195 24.16 10.55 -6.78
C GLN A 195 25.23 11.38 -7.47
N VAL A 196 25.91 12.23 -6.69
CA VAL A 196 27.06 13.02 -7.14
C VAL A 196 28.22 12.72 -6.22
N GLN A 197 29.36 12.34 -6.80
CA GLN A 197 30.53 11.91 -6.05
C GLN A 197 31.72 12.80 -6.44
N LYS A 198 32.45 13.30 -5.45
CA LYS A 198 33.71 14.01 -5.64
C LYS A 198 34.73 13.44 -4.68
N CYS A 199 35.83 12.94 -5.23
CA CYS A 199 36.95 12.43 -4.45
C CYS A 199 38.15 13.36 -4.61
N THR A 200 38.78 13.75 -3.50
CA THR A 200 40.08 14.45 -3.55
C THR A 200 41.19 13.46 -3.90
N ARG A 201 42.37 13.96 -4.30
CA ARG A 201 43.52 13.09 -4.58
C ARG A 201 43.89 12.22 -3.37
N GLU A 202 43.97 12.81 -2.18
CA GLU A 202 44.25 12.07 -0.93
C GLU A 202 43.11 11.11 -0.57
N GLY A 203 41.85 11.52 -0.75
CA GLY A 203 40.70 10.65 -0.55
C GLY A 203 40.78 9.39 -1.42
N LEU A 204 41.10 9.55 -2.72
CA LEU A 204 41.22 8.43 -3.65
C LEU A 204 42.43 7.55 -3.29
N LYS A 205 43.54 8.16 -2.83
CA LYS A 205 44.72 7.43 -2.38
C LYS A 205 44.41 6.53 -1.19
N ASN A 206 43.60 7.00 -0.24
CA ASN A 206 43.22 6.25 0.95
C ASN A 206 42.34 5.02 0.65
N ILE A 207 41.50 5.10 -0.39
CA ILE A 207 40.64 3.98 -0.81
C ILE A 207 41.20 3.17 -1.99
N LYS A 208 42.36 3.57 -2.55
CA LYS A 208 42.99 2.94 -3.72
C LYS A 208 43.13 1.43 -3.56
N LYS A 209 43.77 0.99 -2.46
CA LYS A 209 44.04 -0.43 -2.23
C LYS A 209 42.74 -1.24 -2.13
N THR A 210 41.71 -0.69 -1.50
CA THR A 210 40.38 -1.32 -1.43
C THR A 210 39.80 -1.51 -2.83
N ILE A 211 39.80 -0.46 -3.66
CA ILE A 211 39.28 -0.54 -5.04
C ILE A 211 40.07 -1.57 -5.86
N GLU A 212 41.40 -1.53 -5.80
CA GLU A 212 42.25 -2.45 -6.58
C GLU A 212 42.08 -3.91 -6.15
N THR A 213 41.94 -4.15 -4.84
CA THR A 213 41.74 -5.50 -4.29
C THR A 213 40.39 -6.07 -4.72
N LEU A 214 39.32 -5.27 -4.61
CA LEU A 214 37.97 -5.69 -5.02
C LEU A 214 37.92 -5.92 -6.54
N ALA A 215 38.45 -5.00 -7.33
CA ALA A 215 38.47 -5.14 -8.79
C ALA A 215 39.30 -6.36 -9.25
N GLU A 216 40.35 -6.74 -8.53
CA GLU A 216 41.12 -7.96 -8.82
C GLU A 216 40.36 -9.22 -8.45
N ALA A 217 39.67 -9.24 -7.30
CA ALA A 217 38.81 -10.35 -6.89
C ALA A 217 37.64 -10.57 -7.87
N GLU A 218 37.10 -9.49 -8.43
CA GLU A 218 36.06 -9.50 -9.46
C GLU A 218 36.61 -9.76 -10.88
N GLN A 219 37.93 -9.90 -11.05
CA GLN A 219 38.60 -10.11 -12.34
C GLN A 219 38.34 -8.98 -13.36
N LEU A 220 38.28 -7.73 -12.88
CA LEU A 220 38.04 -6.51 -13.65
C LEU A 220 39.31 -5.64 -13.75
N PRO A 221 40.32 -6.03 -14.57
CA PRO A 221 41.61 -5.34 -14.62
C PRO A 221 41.50 -3.87 -15.05
N ALA A 222 40.54 -3.53 -15.90
CA ALA A 222 40.30 -2.14 -16.31
C ALA A 222 39.80 -1.25 -15.14
N HIS A 223 38.96 -1.79 -14.24
CA HIS A 223 38.48 -1.06 -13.05
C HIS A 223 39.63 -0.80 -12.06
N LYS A 224 40.47 -1.81 -11.82
CA LYS A 224 41.71 -1.68 -11.04
C LYS A 224 42.60 -0.57 -11.63
N ASN A 225 42.93 -0.71 -12.91
CA ASN A 225 43.84 0.21 -13.62
C ASN A 225 43.32 1.64 -13.68
N ALA A 226 42.00 1.85 -13.78
CA ALA A 226 41.40 3.18 -13.73
C ALA A 226 41.82 3.92 -12.45
N THR A 227 41.86 3.24 -11.30
CA THR A 227 42.34 3.88 -10.06
C THR A 227 43.87 3.98 -10.03
N SER A 228 44.58 2.90 -10.41
CA SER A 228 46.04 2.83 -10.31
C SER A 228 46.77 3.94 -11.08
N ILE A 229 46.39 4.19 -12.33
CA ILE A 229 47.12 5.10 -13.23
C ILE A 229 47.15 6.55 -12.73
N ARG A 230 46.18 6.96 -11.89
CA ARG A 230 46.10 8.30 -11.30
C ARG A 230 47.23 8.60 -10.29
N PHE A 231 48.01 7.58 -9.91
CA PHE A 231 49.13 7.68 -8.97
C PHE A 231 50.47 7.21 -9.55
N ASN A 232 50.53 6.93 -10.86
CA ASN A 232 51.73 6.41 -11.52
C ASN A 232 52.60 7.49 -12.20
N ASN A 233 52.51 8.76 -11.74
CA ASN A 233 53.42 9.85 -12.10
C ASN A 233 54.19 10.32 -10.87
#